data_AF-A0A9D6SDB9-F1
#
_entry.id   AF-A0A9D6SDB9-F1
#
_cell.length_a   1.000
_cell.length_b   1.000
_cell.length_c   1.000
_cell.angle_alpha   90.00
_cell.angle_beta   90.00
_cell.angle_gamma   90.00
#
_symmetry.space_group_name_H-M   'P 1'
#
loop_
_entity.id
_entity.type
_entity.pdbx_description
1 polymer ?
#
loop_
_entity_poly.entity_id
_entity_poly.type
_entity_poly.pdbx_seq_one_letter_code
_entity_poly.pdbx_strand_id
1 'polypeptide(L)'
;MAREADLVQNAAGRRVPTIVNGAQQVPYLGIGKHRPEGRRHAPAIRSCSDYPPGGDKRVASLEEALKRCGLRDGMVISTHHHLRDGDRVALLAL
;
A
#
# COMPACT_ATOMS: atom_id res chain seq x y z
N MET A 1 19.40 12.06 -13.97
CA MET A 1 20.69 11.84 -13.27
C MET A 1 20.35 11.14 -11.95
N ALA A 2 20.63 9.84 -11.83
CA ALA A 2 20.45 9.15 -10.56
C ALA A 2 21.48 9.72 -9.58
N ARG A 3 21.02 10.36 -8.51
CA ARG A 3 21.91 10.72 -7.40
C ARG A 3 22.44 9.42 -6.80
N GLU A 4 23.75 9.33 -6.64
CA GLU A 4 24.38 8.22 -5.92
C GLU A 4 23.72 8.14 -4.54
N ALA A 5 23.05 7.01 -4.25
CA ALA A 5 22.32 6.88 -3.01
C ALA A 5 23.33 6.78 -1.87
N ASP A 6 23.20 7.61 -0.83
CA ASP A 6 24.03 7.51 0.37
C ASP A 6 23.73 6.17 1.07
N LEU A 7 24.60 5.19 0.82
CA LEU A 7 24.51 3.84 1.37
C LEU A 7 25.30 3.75 2.67
N VAL A 8 24.68 3.21 3.71
CA VAL A 8 25.31 2.93 5.00
C VAL A 8 25.34 1.43 5.27
N GLN A 9 26.35 0.95 6.00
CA GLN A 9 26.39 -0.44 6.45
C GLN A 9 25.50 -0.58 7.69
N ASN A 10 24.49 -1.46 7.61
CA ASN A 10 23.61 -1.75 8.75
C ASN A 10 24.22 -2.81 9.70
N ALA A 11 23.55 -3.09 10.83
CA ALA A 11 24.02 -4.07 11.81
C ALA A 11 24.09 -5.52 11.29
N ALA A 12 23.48 -5.82 10.14
CA ALA A 12 23.59 -7.10 9.44
C ALA A 12 24.69 -7.10 8.36
N GLY A 13 25.56 -6.08 8.33
CA GLY A 13 26.67 -5.95 7.39
C GLY A 13 26.28 -5.54 5.97
N ARG A 14 25.00 -5.21 5.72
CA ARG A 14 24.48 -4.89 4.37
C ARG A 14 24.54 -3.39 4.10
N ARG A 15 24.95 -3.00 2.89
CA ARG A 15 24.85 -1.62 2.38
C ARG A 15 23.38 -1.32 2.06
N VAL A 16 22.78 -0.37 2.74
CA VAL A 16 21.37 0.03 2.57
C VAL A 16 21.26 1.53 2.34
N PRO A 17 20.32 2.00 1.49
CA PRO A 17 20.11 3.42 1.28
C PRO A 17 19.50 4.09 2.50
N THR A 18 19.95 5.30 2.79
CA THR A 18 19.35 6.16 3.82
C THR A 18 18.07 6.84 3.35
N ILE A 19 17.85 6.94 2.02
CA ILE A 19 16.66 7.54 1.43
C ILE A 19 16.08 6.59 0.36
N VAL A 20 14.79 6.30 0.45
CA VAL A 20 14.03 5.51 -0.54
C VAL A 20 12.76 6.27 -0.88
N ASN A 21 12.49 6.51 -2.16
CA ASN A 21 11.33 7.28 -2.64
C ASN A 21 11.17 8.65 -1.96
N GLY A 22 12.28 9.34 -1.67
CA GLY A 22 12.30 10.63 -0.97
C GLY A 22 12.04 10.55 0.54
N ALA A 23 11.80 9.37 1.10
CA ALA A 23 11.58 9.15 2.52
C ALA A 23 12.87 8.64 3.20
N GLN A 24 13.21 9.25 4.34
CA GLN A 24 14.29 8.78 5.21
C GLN A 24 13.98 7.38 5.73
N GLN A 25 14.98 6.51 5.69
CA GLN A 25 14.89 5.14 6.15
C GLN A 25 15.74 4.96 7.40
N VAL A 26 15.27 4.14 8.34
CA VAL A 26 16.05 3.73 9.51
C VAL A 26 16.75 2.42 9.18
N PRO A 27 18.09 2.37 9.08
CA PRO A 27 18.81 1.12 8.88
C PRO A 27 18.54 0.16 10.02
N TYR A 28 18.60 -1.15 9.75
CA TYR A 28 18.53 -2.14 10.83
C TYR A 28 19.66 -1.94 11.84
N LEU A 29 19.30 -1.59 13.08
CA LEU A 29 20.24 -1.25 14.16
C LEU A 29 20.66 -2.46 15.01
N GLY A 30 20.08 -3.64 14.78
CA GLY A 30 20.28 -4.83 15.63
C GLY A 30 19.07 -5.16 16.51
N ILE A 31 19.11 -6.35 17.12
CA ILE A 31 18.00 -6.87 17.93
C ILE A 31 17.77 -5.97 19.14
N GLY A 32 16.52 -5.49 19.30
CA GLY A 32 16.14 -4.63 20.42
C GLY A 32 16.68 -3.19 20.38
N LYS A 33 17.30 -2.77 19.27
CA LYS A 33 17.94 -1.44 19.14
C LYS A 33 17.06 -0.37 18.47
N HIS A 34 15.90 -0.76 17.92
CA HIS A 34 14.95 0.17 17.32
C HIS A 34 13.56 -0.01 17.92
N ARG A 35 12.94 1.09 18.34
CA ARG A 35 11.56 1.15 18.81
C ARG A 35 10.77 2.04 17.86
N PRO A 36 9.82 1.49 17.08
CA PRO A 36 8.98 2.30 16.20
C PRO A 36 8.10 3.26 17.01
N GLU A 37 7.98 4.48 16.51
CA GLU A 37 7.11 5.53 17.05
C GLU A 37 5.93 5.80 16.10
N GLY A 38 4.87 6.43 16.61
CA GLY A 38 3.72 6.85 15.81
C GLY A 38 2.43 6.07 16.11
N ARG A 39 1.42 6.30 15.26
CA ARG A 39 0.07 5.73 15.40
C ARG A 39 -0.19 4.73 14.28
N ARG A 40 -0.89 3.64 14.60
CA ARG A 40 -1.45 2.76 13.57
C ARG A 40 -2.60 3.47 12.87
N HIS A 41 -2.54 3.57 11.54
CA HIS A 41 -3.62 4.12 10.73
C HIS A 41 -4.80 3.14 10.68
N ALA A 42 -6.03 3.64 10.78
CA ALA A 42 -7.25 2.87 10.59
C ALA A 42 -8.24 3.65 9.70
N PRO A 43 -8.85 3.01 8.69
CA PRO A 43 -9.89 3.66 7.90
C PRO A 43 -11.14 3.92 8.76
N ALA A 44 -11.97 4.86 8.32
CA ALA A 44 -13.26 5.11 8.95
C ALA A 44 -14.20 3.88 8.82
N ILE A 45 -15.00 3.64 9.85
CA ILE A 45 -16.04 2.60 9.83
C ILE A 45 -17.16 3.06 8.89
N ARG A 46 -17.54 2.21 7.93
CA ARG A 46 -18.65 2.47 7.00
C ARG A 46 -19.96 1.90 7.56
N SER A 47 -21.04 2.65 7.39
CA SER A 47 -22.38 2.26 7.84
C SER A 47 -23.27 1.81 6.67
N CYS A 48 -24.28 0.97 6.93
CA CYS A 48 -25.28 0.64 5.91
C CYS A 48 -26.05 1.88 5.41
N SER A 49 -26.12 2.93 6.22
CA SER A 49 -26.68 4.24 5.86
C SER A 49 -25.91 4.96 4.74
N ASP A 50 -24.66 4.56 4.46
CA ASP A 50 -23.84 5.17 3.40
C ASP A 50 -24.18 4.63 1.99
N TYR A 51 -25.16 3.73 1.88
CA TYR A 51 -25.43 2.94 0.67
C TYR A 51 -26.93 2.95 0.30
N PRO A 52 -27.32 2.51 -0.91
CA PRO A 52 -28.70 2.60 -1.37
C PRO A 52 -29.71 1.94 -0.42
N PRO A 53 -30.95 2.47 -0.34
CA PRO A 53 -32.06 1.84 0.38
C PRO A 53 -32.32 0.45 -0.21
N GLY A 54 -31.90 -0.61 0.50
CA GLY A 54 -31.92 -1.99 0.01
C GLY A 54 -30.56 -2.69 0.05
N GLY A 55 -29.47 -1.94 0.24
CA GLY A 55 -28.13 -2.49 0.52
C GLY A 55 -27.43 -3.18 -0.66
N ASP A 56 -28.00 -3.16 -1.87
CA ASP A 56 -27.32 -3.68 -3.06
C ASP A 56 -26.14 -2.77 -3.43
N LYS A 57 -24.94 -3.36 -3.45
CA LYS A 57 -23.68 -2.67 -3.75
C LYS A 57 -23.07 -3.13 -5.08
N ARG A 58 -23.77 -3.95 -5.84
CA ARG A 58 -23.28 -4.46 -7.13
C ARG A 58 -23.26 -3.35 -8.18
N VAL A 59 -22.37 -3.50 -9.15
CA VAL A 59 -22.25 -2.63 -10.33
C VAL A 59 -22.01 -3.49 -11.57
N ALA A 60 -22.26 -2.92 -12.75
CA ALA A 60 -22.25 -3.66 -14.01
C ALA A 60 -20.83 -4.00 -14.52
N SER A 61 -19.81 -3.24 -14.12
CA SER A 61 -18.43 -3.43 -14.60
C SER A 61 -17.41 -3.02 -13.54
N LEU A 62 -16.16 -3.49 -13.73
CA LEU A 62 -15.02 -3.11 -12.90
C LEU A 62 -14.70 -1.61 -13.04
N GLU A 63 -14.80 -1.05 -14.24
CA GLU A 63 -14.61 0.38 -14.48
C GLU A 63 -15.58 1.23 -13.65
N GLU A 64 -16.87 0.86 -13.63
CA GLU A 64 -17.89 1.55 -12.83
C GLU A 64 -17.60 1.43 -11.33
N ALA A 65 -17.12 0.26 -10.88
CA ALA A 65 -16.69 0.07 -9.49
C ALA A 65 -15.56 1.04 -9.11
N LEU A 66 -14.52 1.13 -9.94
CA LEU A 66 -13.34 1.98 -9.68
C LEU A 66 -13.71 3.47 -9.70
N LYS A 67 -14.59 3.90 -10.62
CA LYS A 67 -15.13 5.27 -10.64
C LYS A 67 -15.90 5.60 -9.37
N ARG A 68 -16.80 4.71 -8.92
CA ARG A 68 -17.58 4.91 -7.66
C ARG A 68 -16.73 4.87 -6.40
N CYS A 69 -15.63 4.11 -6.40
CA CYS A 69 -14.63 4.14 -5.33
C CYS A 69 -13.93 5.51 -5.23
N GLY A 70 -14.05 6.37 -6.25
CA GLY A 70 -13.44 7.71 -6.26
C GLY A 70 -11.92 7.64 -6.37
N LEU A 71 -11.40 6.63 -7.06
CA LEU A 71 -9.96 6.45 -7.29
C LEU A 71 -9.38 7.65 -8.06
N ARG A 72 -8.20 8.10 -7.65
CA ARG A 72 -7.49 9.26 -8.23
C ARG A 72 -5.99 8.97 -8.33
N ASP A 73 -5.31 9.74 -9.17
CA ASP A 73 -3.86 9.69 -9.30
C ASP A 73 -3.17 9.83 -7.93
N GLY A 74 -2.17 8.97 -7.69
CA GLY A 74 -1.43 8.92 -6.43
C GLY A 74 -2.09 8.09 -5.31
N MET A 75 -3.31 7.56 -5.51
CA MET A 75 -3.88 6.59 -4.58
C MET A 75 -3.23 5.20 -4.71
N VAL A 76 -3.30 4.42 -3.64
CA VAL A 76 -2.74 3.06 -3.58
C VAL A 76 -3.86 2.03 -3.69
N ILE A 77 -3.67 1.04 -4.56
CA ILE A 77 -4.56 -0.13 -4.74
C ILE A 77 -3.83 -1.38 -4.26
N SER A 78 -4.56 -2.34 -3.71
CA SER A 78 -4.02 -3.63 -3.26
C SER A 78 -4.81 -4.80 -3.84
N THR A 79 -4.13 -5.89 -4.13
CA THR A 79 -4.73 -7.17 -4.53
C THR A 79 -4.27 -8.29 -3.59
N HIS A 80 -4.94 -9.46 -3.67
CA HIS A 80 -4.57 -10.65 -2.91
C HIS A 80 -4.15 -11.75 -3.90
N HIS A 81 -3.03 -12.42 -3.64
CA HIS A 81 -2.41 -13.37 -4.57
C HIS A 81 -2.84 -14.83 -4.36
N HIS A 82 -4.00 -15.07 -3.72
CA HIS A 82 -4.47 -16.43 -3.43
C HIS A 82 -4.68 -17.30 -4.69
N LEU A 83 -4.97 -16.67 -5.83
CA LEU A 83 -5.16 -17.37 -7.10
C LEU A 83 -3.83 -17.70 -7.82
N ARG A 84 -2.69 -17.27 -7.29
CA ARG A 84 -1.33 -17.50 -7.85
C ARG A 84 -1.29 -17.11 -9.34
N ASP A 85 -0.69 -17.95 -10.18
CA ASP A 85 -0.55 -17.73 -11.62
C ASP A 85 -1.90 -17.69 -12.37
N GLY A 86 -2.99 -18.10 -11.72
CA GLY A 86 -4.35 -18.01 -12.25
C GLY A 86 -5.04 -16.69 -11.96
N ASP A 87 -4.38 -15.71 -11.31
CA ASP A 87 -5.03 -14.47 -10.93
C ASP A 87 -5.32 -13.56 -12.14
N ARG A 88 -6.58 -13.53 -12.54
CA ARG A 88 -7.08 -12.58 -13.54
C ARG A 88 -7.59 -11.28 -12.93
N VAL A 89 -7.81 -11.21 -11.62
CA VAL A 89 -8.39 -10.02 -10.99
C VAL A 89 -7.37 -8.88 -11.01
N ALA A 90 -6.13 -9.13 -10.59
CA ALA A 90 -5.08 -8.13 -10.66
C ALA A 90 -4.83 -7.66 -12.09
N LEU A 91 -4.73 -8.58 -13.06
CA LEU A 91 -4.47 -8.26 -14.47
C LEU A 91 -5.62 -7.47 -15.14
N LEU A 92 -6.86 -7.64 -14.69
CA LEU A 92 -7.98 -6.86 -15.20
C LEU A 92 -8.10 -5.48 -14.53
N ALA A 93 -7.57 -5.33 -13.32
CA ALA A 93 -7.73 -4.14 -12.50
C ALA A 93 -6.53 -3.16 -12.52
N LEU A 94 -5.34 -3.66 -12.84
CA LEU A 94 -4.05 -2.95 -12.81
C LEU A 94 -3.33 -3.09 -14.16
#